data_AF-A0ABC8UPS3-F1
#
_entry.id   AF-A0ABC8UPS3-F1
#
_cell.length_a   1.000
_cell.length_b   1.000
_cell.length_c   1.000
_cell.angle_alpha   90.00
_cell.angle_beta   90.00
_cell.angle_gamma   90.00
#
_symmetry.space_group_name_H-M   'P 1'
#
loop_
_entity.id
_entity.type
_entity.pdbx_description
1 polymer ?
#
loop_
_entity_poly.entity_id
_entity_poly.type
_entity_poly.pdbx_seq_one_letter_code
_entity_poly.pdbx_strand_id
1 'polypeptide(L)'
;MISAFNFLCFPSLNGGFSFKRTSTKSTFLFYMAIFTGIYGPKGIEVPNPIQSICTRWGTDPLSYGSYSHVRTKSSGSDYDILAESVGDRLFFAGEATNRHHPATMHGAYLSGLREASCILRAIRGRQSCPRKWIQKNTGPNSDMLVDLFKKPDMSFGQFLFVFDPLTEDPKSMGLMRVTFHFQNFDSEQFHKKETENNFEHNLNQPVQLYAVLSREQADGLQLVTGRNERKLTYLLKNFGLKLMGANALVLLGNSLIANIANARRGRGRTSISFGQQSAL
;
A
#
# COMPACT_ATOMS: atom_id res chain seq x y z
N MET A 1 4.92 -46.07 2.87
CA MET A 1 5.73 -44.85 2.93
C MET A 1 5.29 -43.95 1.78
N ILE A 2 4.32 -43.05 2.01
CA ILE A 2 3.83 -42.13 0.96
C ILE A 2 4.85 -41.01 0.85
N SER A 3 5.76 -41.13 -0.11
CA SER A 3 6.72 -40.07 -0.41
C SER A 3 6.00 -39.03 -1.28
N ALA A 4 5.34 -38.06 -0.65
CA ALA A 4 4.78 -36.91 -1.34
C ALA A 4 5.91 -35.92 -1.65
N PHE A 5 6.43 -35.98 -2.88
CA PHE A 5 7.34 -34.95 -3.38
C PHE A 5 6.54 -33.69 -3.72
N ASN A 6 6.51 -32.72 -2.80
CA ASN A 6 6.05 -31.36 -3.08
C ASN A 6 7.14 -30.61 -3.85
N PHE A 7 7.02 -30.53 -5.17
CA PHE A 7 7.86 -29.64 -5.98
C PHE A 7 7.36 -28.20 -5.88
N LEU A 8 7.96 -27.43 -4.96
CA LEU A 8 7.89 -25.97 -4.99
C LEU A 8 8.69 -25.47 -6.21
N CYS A 9 8.00 -25.32 -7.34
CA CYS A 9 8.62 -24.80 -8.56
C CYS A 9 8.69 -23.27 -8.50
N PHE A 10 9.86 -22.74 -8.13
CA PHE A 10 10.19 -21.32 -8.30
C PHE A 10 10.62 -21.08 -9.76
N PRO A 11 10.09 -20.05 -10.45
CA PRO A 11 10.67 -19.63 -11.71
C PRO A 11 12.07 -19.05 -11.44
N SER A 12 13.11 -19.75 -11.91
CA SER A 12 14.46 -19.19 -12.02
C SER A 12 14.44 -17.99 -12.97
N LEU A 13 15.08 -16.89 -12.57
CA LEU A 13 15.18 -15.65 -13.31
C LEU A 13 16.04 -15.73 -14.59
N ASN A 14 16.68 -16.86 -14.89
CA ASN A 14 17.62 -16.98 -16.02
C ASN A 14 17.36 -18.17 -16.96
N GLY A 15 16.11 -18.39 -17.35
CA GLY A 15 15.77 -19.27 -18.46
C GLY A 15 14.45 -18.85 -19.09
N GLY A 16 14.43 -18.64 -20.41
CA GLY A 16 13.26 -18.19 -21.18
C GLY A 16 12.05 -19.14 -21.19
N PHE A 17 11.97 -20.08 -20.25
CA PHE A 17 10.84 -20.98 -20.06
C PHE A 17 9.84 -20.35 -19.08
N SER A 18 8.77 -19.76 -19.62
CA SER A 18 7.65 -19.29 -18.80
C SER A 18 6.85 -20.48 -18.25
N PHE A 19 7.33 -21.06 -17.15
CA PHE A 19 6.75 -22.20 -16.44
C PHE A 19 5.28 -21.98 -16.03
N LYS A 20 4.85 -20.71 -15.92
CA LYS A 20 3.46 -20.36 -15.62
C LYS A 20 2.46 -20.92 -16.65
N ARG A 21 2.86 -21.09 -17.91
CA ARG A 21 2.00 -21.54 -19.02
C ARG A 21 2.25 -22.98 -19.47
N THR A 22 3.21 -23.70 -18.88
CA THR A 22 3.49 -25.08 -19.29
C THR A 22 2.47 -26.04 -18.71
N SER A 23 2.05 -27.03 -19.49
CA SER A 23 1.20 -28.13 -19.02
C SER A 23 1.90 -28.91 -17.91
N THR A 24 1.14 -29.35 -16.90
CA THR A 24 1.65 -30.18 -15.80
C THR A 24 2.36 -31.43 -16.32
N LYS A 25 1.90 -32.00 -17.44
CA LYS A 25 2.52 -33.16 -18.10
C LYS A 25 3.93 -32.85 -18.61
N SER A 26 4.13 -31.69 -19.24
CA SER A 26 5.43 -31.28 -19.79
C SER A 26 6.44 -31.02 -18.68
N THR A 27 6.01 -30.36 -17.61
CA THR A 27 6.82 -30.18 -16.40
C THR A 27 7.23 -31.52 -15.79
N PHE A 28 6.29 -32.45 -15.68
CA PHE A 28 6.54 -33.78 -15.14
C PHE A 28 7.59 -34.55 -15.97
N LEU A 29 7.44 -34.59 -17.30
CA LEU A 29 8.39 -35.27 -18.20
C LEU A 29 9.80 -34.67 -18.10
N PHE A 30 9.90 -33.35 -17.98
CA PHE A 30 11.17 -32.66 -17.80
C PHE A 30 11.89 -33.12 -16.51
N TYR A 31 11.17 -33.17 -15.38
CA TYR A 31 11.76 -33.63 -14.13
C TYR A 31 12.12 -35.12 -14.14
N MET A 32 11.29 -35.97 -14.75
CA MET A 32 11.61 -37.39 -14.92
C MET A 32 12.90 -37.59 -15.73
N ALA A 33 13.09 -36.82 -16.82
CA ALA A 33 14.31 -36.86 -17.61
C ALA A 33 15.57 -36.42 -16.81
N ILE A 34 15.42 -35.43 -15.92
CA ILE A 34 16.51 -35.02 -15.02
C ILE A 34 16.84 -36.15 -14.03
N PHE A 35 15.84 -36.76 -13.41
CA PHE A 35 16.08 -37.84 -12.44
C PHE A 35 16.72 -39.05 -13.09
N THR A 36 16.23 -39.49 -14.24
CA THR A 36 16.85 -40.60 -14.99
C THR A 36 18.27 -40.26 -15.43
N GLY A 37 18.56 -39.00 -15.79
CA GLY A 37 19.92 -38.55 -16.10
C GLY A 37 20.88 -38.59 -14.90
N ILE A 38 20.41 -38.29 -13.68
CA ILE A 38 21.25 -38.29 -12.46
C ILE A 38 21.43 -39.72 -11.91
N TYR A 39 20.37 -40.53 -11.91
CA TYR A 39 20.35 -41.84 -11.26
C TYR A 39 20.64 -43.01 -12.20
N GLY A 40 20.38 -42.86 -13.50
CA GLY A 40 20.67 -43.87 -14.53
C GLY A 40 22.13 -44.30 -14.56
N PRO A 41 23.13 -43.39 -14.55
CA PRO A 41 24.55 -43.76 -14.48
C PRO A 41 24.95 -44.50 -13.20
N LYS A 42 24.12 -44.45 -12.15
CA LYS A 42 24.34 -45.15 -10.88
C LYS A 42 23.64 -46.52 -10.84
N GLY A 43 23.04 -46.96 -11.96
CA GLY A 43 22.28 -48.20 -12.04
C GLY A 43 20.96 -48.19 -11.26
N ILE A 44 20.47 -47.01 -10.88
CA ILE A 44 19.23 -46.85 -10.12
C ILE A 44 18.09 -46.54 -11.11
N GLU A 45 17.12 -47.44 -11.20
CA GLU A 45 15.90 -47.22 -11.98
C GLU A 45 14.96 -46.24 -11.26
N VAL A 46 14.51 -45.20 -11.97
CA VAL A 46 13.59 -44.20 -11.42
C VAL A 46 12.16 -44.56 -11.83
N PRO A 47 11.30 -45.01 -10.90
CA PRO A 47 9.93 -45.37 -11.22
C PRO A 47 9.05 -44.14 -11.47
N ASN A 48 7.96 -44.34 -12.21
CA ASN A 48 6.92 -43.31 -12.36
C ASN A 48 6.27 -43.01 -11.00
N PRO A 49 6.06 -41.74 -10.63
CA PRO A 49 5.42 -41.41 -9.37
C PRO A 49 3.93 -41.75 -9.39
N ILE A 50 3.41 -42.15 -8.24
CA ILE A 50 1.99 -42.46 -8.02
C ILE A 50 1.13 -41.21 -8.20
N GLN A 51 1.63 -40.06 -7.75
CA GLN A 51 0.94 -38.78 -7.83
C GLN A 51 1.94 -37.65 -8.02
N SER A 52 1.53 -36.62 -8.78
CA SER A 52 2.29 -35.39 -8.93
C SER A 52 1.36 -34.18 -8.76
N ILE A 53 1.85 -33.16 -8.05
CA ILE A 53 1.16 -31.89 -7.85
C ILE A 53 2.13 -30.78 -8.23
N CYS A 54 1.67 -29.83 -9.04
CA CYS A 54 2.44 -28.66 -9.42
C CYS A 54 1.67 -27.40 -9.00
N THR A 55 2.18 -26.70 -7.99
CA THR A 55 1.56 -25.47 -7.47
C THR A 55 1.83 -24.28 -8.40
N ARG A 56 0.83 -23.41 -8.58
CA ARG A 56 0.93 -22.21 -9.43
C ARG A 56 0.55 -20.94 -8.66
N TRP A 57 1.30 -20.65 -7.60
CA TRP A 57 1.09 -19.49 -6.72
C TRP A 57 0.94 -18.15 -7.47
N GLY A 58 1.74 -17.95 -8.53
CA GLY A 58 1.69 -16.71 -9.31
C GLY A 58 0.44 -16.49 -10.17
N THR A 59 -0.47 -17.47 -10.26
CA THR A 59 -1.78 -17.36 -10.94
C THR A 59 -2.94 -17.71 -10.01
N ASP A 60 -2.65 -18.10 -8.78
CA ASP A 60 -3.66 -18.36 -7.75
C ASP A 60 -4.35 -17.03 -7.39
N PRO A 61 -5.69 -16.92 -7.53
CA PRO A 61 -6.42 -15.69 -7.26
C PRO A 61 -6.40 -15.26 -5.78
N LEU A 62 -6.00 -16.13 -4.85
CA LEU A 62 -5.90 -15.78 -3.44
C LEU A 62 -4.48 -15.34 -3.03
N SER A 63 -3.47 -15.69 -3.82
CA SER A 63 -2.06 -15.47 -3.46
C SER A 63 -1.34 -14.51 -4.41
N TYR A 64 -1.63 -14.58 -5.72
CA TYR A 64 -0.97 -13.80 -6.80
C TYR A 64 0.57 -13.87 -6.83
N GLY A 65 1.18 -14.74 -6.03
CA GLY A 65 2.61 -14.82 -5.80
C GLY A 65 2.90 -15.78 -4.65
N SER A 66 4.19 -15.99 -4.37
CA SER A 66 4.63 -16.83 -3.25
C SER A 66 4.75 -16.02 -1.97
N TYR A 67 5.72 -15.10 -1.92
CA TYR A 67 6.01 -14.26 -0.75
C TYR A 67 6.60 -12.92 -1.20
N SER A 68 6.54 -11.93 -0.31
CA SER A 68 7.17 -10.61 -0.52
C SER A 68 8.69 -10.66 -0.66
N HIS A 69 9.26 -9.77 -1.49
CA HIS A 69 10.70 -9.53 -1.58
C HIS A 69 10.97 -8.05 -1.84
N VAL A 70 12.11 -7.54 -1.36
CA VAL A 70 12.55 -6.16 -1.61
C VAL A 70 13.01 -6.02 -3.05
N ARG A 71 12.12 -5.54 -3.92
CA ARG A 71 12.44 -5.23 -5.32
C ARG A 71 13.57 -4.20 -5.41
N THR A 72 14.27 -4.16 -6.56
CA THR A 72 15.14 -3.03 -6.90
C THR A 72 14.37 -1.71 -6.76
N LYS A 73 14.98 -0.71 -6.12
CA LYS A 73 14.37 0.58 -5.73
C LYS A 73 13.33 0.52 -4.60
N SER A 74 13.12 -0.64 -3.98
CA SER A 74 12.42 -0.77 -2.69
C SER A 74 13.41 -0.89 -1.54
N SER A 75 12.93 -0.68 -0.33
CA SER A 75 13.74 -0.78 0.89
C SER A 75 12.93 -1.41 2.02
N GLY A 76 13.60 -1.73 3.13
CA GLY A 76 12.94 -2.26 4.32
C GLY A 76 11.83 -1.36 4.87
N SER A 77 11.90 -0.05 4.65
CA SER A 77 10.84 0.88 5.08
C SER A 77 9.51 0.65 4.36
N ASP A 78 9.51 -0.01 3.20
CA ASP A 78 8.25 -0.33 2.50
C ASP A 78 7.39 -1.32 3.31
N TYR A 79 8.01 -2.22 4.08
CA TYR A 79 7.28 -3.07 5.03
C TYR A 79 6.67 -2.25 6.16
N ASP A 80 7.39 -1.25 6.67
CA ASP A 80 6.92 -0.37 7.73
C ASP A 80 5.74 0.50 7.25
N ILE A 81 5.75 0.93 5.99
CA ILE A 81 4.63 1.63 5.33
C ILE A 81 3.42 0.70 5.18
N LEU A 82 3.62 -0.52 4.68
CA LEU A 82 2.54 -1.51 4.54
C LEU A 82 1.92 -1.89 5.89
N ALA A 83 2.72 -1.82 6.95
CA ALA A 83 2.31 -2.11 8.32
C ALA A 83 1.52 -0.98 8.99
N GLU A 84 1.41 0.21 8.37
CA GLU A 84 0.73 1.37 8.94
C GLU A 84 -0.80 1.19 8.93
N SER A 85 -1.45 1.43 10.06
CA SER A 85 -2.90 1.49 10.12
C SER A 85 -3.45 2.77 9.49
N VAL A 86 -4.58 2.67 8.78
CA VAL A 86 -5.24 3.81 8.16
C VAL A 86 -6.47 4.21 8.96
N GLY A 87 -6.46 5.45 9.47
CA GLY A 87 -7.57 6.06 10.20
C GLY A 87 -8.01 5.31 11.46
N ASP A 88 -7.09 4.58 12.11
CA ASP A 88 -7.34 3.69 13.25
C ASP A 88 -8.51 2.72 13.02
N ARG A 89 -8.72 2.30 11.77
CA ARG A 89 -9.84 1.46 11.31
C ARG A 89 -9.37 0.28 10.47
N LEU A 90 -8.47 0.54 9.55
CA LEU A 90 -7.89 -0.47 8.68
C LEU A 90 -6.49 -0.77 9.19
N PHE A 91 -6.25 -2.04 9.50
CA PHE A 91 -5.00 -2.54 10.07
C PHE A 91 -4.47 -3.63 9.13
N PHE A 92 -3.15 -3.70 8.98
CA PHE A 92 -2.50 -4.61 8.03
C PHE A 92 -1.53 -5.53 8.76
N ALA A 93 -1.82 -6.83 8.66
CA ALA A 93 -0.96 -7.92 9.13
C ALA A 93 -0.60 -8.83 7.96
N GLY A 94 0.32 -9.77 8.20
CA GLY A 94 0.86 -10.68 7.19
C GLY A 94 2.39 -10.60 7.08
N GLU A 95 2.96 -11.45 6.23
CA GLU A 95 4.42 -11.55 6.05
C GLU A 95 5.00 -10.28 5.42
N ALA A 96 4.22 -9.62 4.56
CA ALA A 96 4.57 -8.37 3.88
C ALA A 96 4.50 -7.12 4.78
N THR A 97 4.23 -7.29 6.08
CA THR A 97 4.11 -6.19 7.06
C THR A 97 5.11 -6.30 8.20
N ASN A 98 6.07 -7.23 8.12
CA ASN A 98 7.11 -7.42 9.12
C ASN A 98 8.51 -7.26 8.51
N ARG A 99 9.13 -6.11 8.76
CA ARG A 99 10.46 -5.79 8.25
C ARG A 99 11.56 -6.73 8.75
N HIS A 100 11.47 -7.23 9.98
CA HIS A 100 12.50 -8.07 10.58
C HIS A 100 12.43 -9.52 10.11
N HIS A 101 11.22 -9.99 9.78
CA HIS A 101 10.96 -11.36 9.37
C HIS A 101 10.06 -11.43 8.13
N PRO A 102 10.45 -10.81 6.99
CA PRO A 102 9.65 -10.85 5.77
C PRO A 102 9.64 -12.26 5.16
N ALA A 103 8.62 -12.59 4.37
CA ALA A 103 8.52 -13.87 3.65
C ALA A 103 8.58 -15.12 4.53
N THR A 104 8.13 -15.02 5.78
CA THR A 104 8.17 -16.14 6.75
C THR A 104 6.85 -16.31 7.49
N MET A 105 6.57 -17.56 7.90
CA MET A 105 5.38 -17.89 8.70
C MET A 105 5.39 -17.20 10.06
N HIS A 106 6.53 -17.20 10.78
CA HIS A 106 6.62 -16.56 12.09
C HIS A 106 6.52 -15.04 11.99
N GLY A 107 7.03 -14.44 10.92
CA GLY A 107 6.84 -13.01 10.64
C GLY A 107 5.37 -12.62 10.51
N ALA A 108 4.58 -13.43 9.81
CA ALA A 108 3.13 -13.26 9.69
C ALA A 108 2.39 -13.47 11.01
N TYR A 109 2.81 -14.46 11.82
CA TYR A 109 2.25 -14.67 13.15
C TYR A 109 2.49 -13.47 14.07
N LEU A 110 3.74 -12.97 14.12
CA LEU A 110 4.12 -11.82 14.94
C LEU A 110 3.41 -10.53 14.51
N SER A 111 3.22 -10.31 13.20
CA SER A 111 2.45 -9.16 12.72
C SER A 111 0.97 -9.27 13.06
N GLY A 112 0.40 -10.47 13.10
CA GLY A 112 -0.97 -10.70 13.61
C GLY A 112 -1.14 -10.30 15.07
N LEU A 113 -0.20 -10.71 15.94
CA LEU A 113 -0.20 -10.30 17.36
C LEU A 113 -0.06 -8.78 17.53
N ARG A 114 0.82 -8.16 16.72
CA ARG A 114 1.00 -6.69 16.67
C ARG A 114 -0.31 -5.98 16.38
N GLU A 115 -0.99 -6.36 15.31
CA GLU A 115 -2.22 -5.67 14.90
C GLU A 115 -3.41 -5.97 15.82
N ALA A 116 -3.50 -7.17 16.40
CA ALA A 116 -4.51 -7.46 17.42
C ALA A 116 -4.39 -6.51 18.63
N SER A 117 -3.16 -6.25 19.09
CA SER A 117 -2.89 -5.27 20.15
C SER A 117 -3.22 -3.84 19.72
N CYS A 118 -2.87 -3.45 18.49
CA CYS A 118 -3.22 -2.14 17.93
C CYS A 118 -4.73 -1.91 17.86
N ILE A 119 -5.49 -2.90 17.40
CA ILE A 119 -6.96 -2.86 17.33
C ILE A 119 -7.57 -2.71 18.73
N LEU A 120 -7.11 -3.51 19.70
CA LEU A 120 -7.59 -3.42 21.08
C LEU A 120 -7.35 -2.02 21.66
N ARG A 121 -6.17 -1.45 21.41
CA ARG A 121 -5.83 -0.08 21.84
C ARG A 121 -6.70 0.96 21.15
N ALA A 122 -6.95 0.83 19.84
CA ALA A 122 -7.80 1.74 19.08
C ALA A 122 -9.25 1.71 19.59
N ILE A 123 -9.79 0.53 19.92
CA ILE A 123 -11.13 0.39 20.51
C ILE A 123 -11.18 1.05 21.89
N ARG A 124 -10.21 0.78 22.77
CA ARG A 124 -10.16 1.38 24.11
C ARG A 124 -9.96 2.90 24.07
N GLY A 125 -9.11 3.39 23.17
CA GLY A 125 -8.89 4.82 22.96
C GLY A 125 -10.13 5.57 22.46
N ARG A 126 -11.09 4.88 21.84
CA ARG A 126 -12.41 5.45 21.47
C ARG A 126 -13.42 5.47 22.63
N GLN A 127 -13.23 4.66 23.66
CA GLN A 127 -14.14 4.58 24.83
C GLN A 127 -13.82 5.62 25.91
N SER A 128 -12.66 6.28 25.86
CA SER A 128 -12.27 7.36 26.75
C SER A 128 -11.83 8.62 25.96
N CYS A 129 -12.76 9.53 25.67
CA CYS A 129 -12.41 10.84 25.07
C CYS A 129 -11.94 11.82 26.17
N PRO A 130 -11.14 12.90 25.92
CA PRO A 130 -10.42 13.34 24.72
C PRO A 130 -8.89 13.50 24.94
N ARG A 131 -8.11 13.61 23.84
CA ARG A 131 -6.70 14.07 23.73
C ARG A 131 -5.83 14.10 25.02
N LYS A 132 -4.88 13.16 25.08
CA LYS A 132 -3.40 13.39 25.16
C LYS A 132 -2.75 12.14 25.75
N TRP A 133 -2.02 11.37 24.95
CA TRP A 133 -0.92 10.60 25.53
C TRP A 133 0.29 10.48 24.59
N ILE A 134 1.26 11.35 24.92
CA ILE A 134 2.72 11.27 24.78
C ILE A 134 3.24 10.55 23.55
N GLN A 135 3.31 11.30 22.45
CA GLN A 135 4.26 11.03 21.37
C GLN A 135 5.70 11.25 21.89
N LYS A 136 6.58 10.26 21.75
CA LYS A 136 8.01 10.52 21.73
C LYS A 136 8.34 11.15 20.36
N ASN A 137 8.31 12.49 20.33
CA ASN A 137 8.87 13.41 19.35
C ASN A 137 8.42 13.27 17.87
N THR A 138 7.23 13.78 17.49
CA THR A 138 6.97 14.25 16.11
C THR A 138 5.78 15.25 15.95
N GLY A 139 5.84 16.43 16.59
CA GLY A 139 5.29 17.71 16.10
C GLY A 139 3.80 17.86 15.63
N PRO A 140 3.38 19.10 15.27
CA PRO A 140 2.01 19.49 14.86
C PRO A 140 1.58 19.05 13.43
N ASN A 141 2.20 18.01 12.86
CA ASN A 141 2.19 17.78 11.41
C ASN A 141 0.90 17.17 10.83
N SER A 142 0.12 16.41 11.61
CA SER A 142 -1.17 15.86 11.14
C SER A 142 -2.19 16.98 10.88
N ASP A 143 -2.28 17.94 11.81
CA ASP A 143 -3.12 19.13 11.66
C ASP A 143 -2.66 19.97 10.45
N MET A 144 -1.35 20.04 10.18
CA MET A 144 -0.81 20.73 9.00
C MET A 144 -1.23 20.08 7.68
N LEU A 145 -1.28 18.74 7.59
CA LEU A 145 -1.78 18.06 6.39
C LEU A 145 -3.26 18.40 6.15
N VAL A 146 -4.07 18.38 7.20
CA VAL A 146 -5.48 18.76 7.10
C VAL A 146 -5.61 20.19 6.57
N ASP A 147 -4.83 21.12 7.09
CA ASP A 147 -4.84 22.52 6.67
C ASP A 147 -4.37 22.72 5.22
N LEU A 148 -3.33 22.02 4.77
CA LEU A 148 -2.83 22.10 3.39
C LEU A 148 -3.92 21.73 2.37
N PHE A 149 -4.68 20.67 2.66
CA PHE A 149 -5.73 20.17 1.76
C PHE A 149 -7.08 20.91 1.90
N LYS A 150 -7.21 21.92 2.78
CA LYS A 150 -8.39 22.80 2.80
C LYS A 150 -8.48 23.68 1.54
N LYS A 151 -7.33 24.07 0.98
CA LYS A 151 -7.21 24.87 -0.26
C LYS A 151 -6.27 24.16 -1.24
N PRO A 152 -6.75 23.16 -1.99
CA PRO A 152 -5.93 22.46 -2.99
C PRO A 152 -5.60 23.39 -4.17
N ASP A 153 -4.45 23.17 -4.83
CA ASP A 153 -4.10 23.88 -6.07
C ASP A 153 -4.84 23.29 -7.27
N MET A 154 -5.04 21.96 -7.24
CA MET A 154 -5.78 21.23 -8.25
C MET A 154 -6.63 20.15 -7.58
N SER A 155 -7.83 19.92 -8.10
CA SER A 155 -8.76 18.91 -7.61
C SER A 155 -9.57 18.32 -8.74
N PHE A 156 -9.67 16.99 -8.81
CA PHE A 156 -10.59 16.32 -9.71
C PHE A 156 -11.06 14.99 -9.14
N GLY A 157 -12.38 14.78 -9.13
CA GLY A 157 -12.99 13.59 -8.54
C GLY A 157 -12.58 13.41 -7.08
N GLN A 158 -11.99 12.26 -6.77
CA GLN A 158 -11.51 11.91 -5.43
C GLN A 158 -10.07 12.34 -5.13
N PHE A 159 -9.41 13.03 -6.06
CA PHE A 159 -8.00 13.40 -5.98
C PHE A 159 -7.84 14.90 -5.71
N LEU A 160 -6.95 15.22 -4.79
CA LEU A 160 -6.60 16.58 -4.40
C LEU A 160 -5.09 16.73 -4.44
N PHE A 161 -4.61 17.86 -4.95
CA PHE A 161 -3.19 18.12 -5.13
C PHE A 161 -2.79 19.44 -4.49
N VAL A 162 -1.61 19.44 -3.89
CA VAL A 162 -0.99 20.58 -3.23
C VAL A 162 0.47 20.62 -3.65
N PHE A 163 0.90 21.72 -4.24
CA PHE A 163 2.26 21.97 -4.70
C PHE A 163 2.87 23.15 -3.96
N ASP A 164 4.19 23.31 -4.10
CA ASP A 164 4.87 24.52 -3.67
C ASP A 164 4.45 25.70 -4.57
N PRO A 165 3.85 26.77 -4.01
CA PRO A 165 3.46 27.94 -4.80
C PRO A 165 4.65 28.78 -5.28
N LEU A 166 5.86 28.57 -4.76
CA LEU A 166 7.07 29.32 -5.15
C LEU A 166 7.77 28.74 -6.38
N THR A 167 7.41 27.51 -6.77
CA THR A 167 8.04 26.82 -7.91
C THR A 167 6.99 26.32 -8.90
N GLU A 168 7.08 26.79 -10.14
CA GLU A 168 6.25 26.30 -11.26
C GLU A 168 6.95 25.22 -12.11
N ASP A 169 8.11 24.72 -11.66
CA ASP A 169 8.84 23.65 -12.35
C ASP A 169 7.97 22.37 -12.48
N PRO A 170 7.78 21.82 -13.70
CA PRO A 170 7.08 20.55 -13.92
C PRO A 170 7.63 19.36 -13.10
N LYS A 171 8.93 19.38 -12.77
CA LYS A 171 9.58 18.33 -11.96
C LYS A 171 9.45 18.55 -10.45
N SER A 172 8.92 19.70 -10.03
CA SER A 172 8.72 19.99 -8.62
C SER A 172 7.75 18.98 -7.99
N MET A 173 8.09 18.50 -6.79
CA MET A 173 7.31 17.50 -6.08
C MET A 173 6.15 18.17 -5.34
N GLY A 174 5.01 17.51 -5.34
CA GLY A 174 3.81 17.88 -4.60
C GLY A 174 3.20 16.71 -3.85
N LEU A 175 2.14 17.01 -3.14
CA LEU A 175 1.36 16.07 -2.34
C LEU A 175 0.04 15.80 -3.04
N MET A 176 -0.32 14.52 -3.15
CA MET A 176 -1.66 14.09 -3.54
C MET A 176 -2.35 13.45 -2.35
N ARG A 177 -3.63 13.75 -2.19
CA ARG A 177 -4.57 13.01 -1.34
C ARG A 177 -5.62 12.35 -2.22
N VAL A 178 -5.92 11.10 -1.94
CA VAL A 178 -7.05 10.36 -2.49
C VAL A 178 -7.99 9.91 -1.39
N THR A 179 -9.29 10.14 -1.59
CA THR A 179 -10.33 9.81 -0.62
C THR A 179 -11.18 8.64 -1.12
N PHE A 180 -11.29 7.59 -0.31
CA PHE A 180 -12.14 6.42 -0.57
C PHE A 180 -13.37 6.48 0.32
N HIS A 181 -14.53 6.49 -0.32
CA HIS A 181 -15.81 6.36 0.36
C HIS A 181 -16.27 4.91 0.26
N PHE A 182 -16.54 4.28 1.40
CA PHE A 182 -17.20 2.98 1.41
C PHE A 182 -18.69 3.24 1.35
N GLN A 183 -19.31 2.94 0.21
CA GLN A 183 -20.76 2.81 0.16
C GLN A 183 -21.11 1.47 0.81
N ASN A 184 -22.13 1.45 1.66
CA ASN A 184 -22.62 0.21 2.26
C ASN A 184 -22.95 -0.78 1.13
N PHE A 185 -22.29 -1.94 1.15
CA PHE A 185 -22.89 -3.11 0.51
C PHE A 185 -24.16 -3.39 1.31
N ASP A 186 -25.32 -3.33 0.65
CA ASP A 186 -26.61 -3.63 1.25
C ASP A 186 -26.52 -4.97 1.99
N SER A 187 -26.43 -4.88 3.31
CA SER A 187 -26.48 -6.01 4.21
C SER A 187 -27.92 -6.45 4.38
N GLU A 188 -28.54 -6.90 3.29
CA GLU A 188 -29.68 -7.80 3.36
C GLU A 188 -29.14 -9.23 3.38
N GLN A 189 -29.60 -10.02 4.35
CA GLN A 189 -29.20 -11.41 4.65
C GLN A 189 -27.95 -11.58 5.50
N PHE A 190 -27.98 -11.14 6.76
CA PHE A 190 -27.56 -12.01 7.89
C PHE A 190 -28.19 -11.47 9.18
N HIS A 191 -29.46 -11.81 9.42
CA HIS A 191 -30.06 -11.66 10.74
C HIS A 191 -29.52 -12.75 11.67
N LYS A 192 -28.80 -12.35 12.73
CA LYS A 192 -29.21 -12.63 14.13
C LYS A 192 -28.25 -11.98 15.14
N LYS A 193 -28.84 -11.09 15.94
CA LYS A 193 -28.65 -10.86 17.39
C LYS A 193 -27.20 -10.80 17.91
N GLU A 194 -26.70 -9.60 18.23
CA GLU A 194 -26.83 -8.95 19.55
C GLU A 194 -25.88 -7.76 19.68
N THR A 195 -26.34 -6.75 20.44
CA THR A 195 -25.65 -5.54 20.92
C THR A 195 -25.56 -4.35 19.96
N GLU A 196 -26.67 -3.62 19.87
CA GLU A 196 -26.68 -2.20 19.54
C GLU A 196 -25.77 -1.45 20.53
N ASN A 197 -24.62 -0.96 20.07
CA ASN A 197 -23.76 -0.06 20.84
C ASN A 197 -22.88 0.74 19.89
N ASN A 198 -23.19 2.02 19.66
CA ASN A 198 -22.31 3.14 19.25
C ASN A 198 -21.27 2.98 18.11
N PHE A 199 -21.17 1.84 17.44
CA PHE A 199 -20.14 1.54 16.44
C PHE A 199 -20.55 1.90 15.02
N GLU A 200 -21.85 1.89 14.70
CA GLU A 200 -22.35 2.14 13.34
C GLU A 200 -22.11 3.58 12.89
N HIS A 201 -22.26 4.57 13.77
CA HIS A 201 -22.14 5.99 13.38
C HIS A 201 -20.73 6.43 12.98
N ASN A 202 -19.69 5.65 13.31
CA ASN A 202 -18.34 6.00 12.91
C ASN A 202 -17.93 5.33 11.59
N LEU A 203 -18.43 4.15 11.21
CA LEU A 203 -17.91 3.38 10.06
C LEU A 203 -17.97 4.13 8.71
N ASN A 204 -18.85 5.12 8.57
CA ASN A 204 -19.03 5.92 7.33
C ASN A 204 -17.97 7.00 7.07
N GLN A 205 -16.94 7.16 7.90
CA GLN A 205 -15.87 8.13 7.60
C GLN A 205 -14.97 7.62 6.46
N PRO A 206 -14.64 8.48 5.49
CA PRO A 206 -13.85 8.07 4.33
C PRO A 206 -12.41 7.77 4.71
N VAL A 207 -11.81 6.79 4.05
CA VAL A 207 -10.39 6.48 4.16
C VAL A 207 -9.58 7.39 3.25
N GLN A 208 -8.54 8.02 3.79
CA GLN A 208 -7.68 8.94 3.06
C GLN A 208 -6.29 8.34 2.93
N LEU A 209 -5.77 8.30 1.69
CA LEU A 209 -4.39 7.91 1.40
C LEU A 209 -3.67 9.05 0.70
N TYR A 210 -2.36 9.04 0.82
CA TYR A 210 -1.50 10.10 0.34
C TYR A 210 -0.37 9.56 -0.55
N ALA A 211 0.13 10.38 -1.46
CA ALA A 211 1.35 10.10 -2.20
C ALA A 211 2.13 11.38 -2.49
N VAL A 212 3.42 11.23 -2.77
CA VAL A 212 4.28 12.29 -3.29
C VAL A 212 4.48 12.03 -4.78
N LEU A 213 4.28 13.04 -5.62
CA LEU A 213 4.40 12.95 -7.08
C LEU A 213 4.86 14.30 -7.66
N SER A 214 5.35 14.32 -8.89
CA SER A 214 5.68 15.58 -9.57
C SER A 214 4.44 16.28 -10.14
N ARG A 215 4.57 17.58 -10.45
CA ARG A 215 3.53 18.36 -11.12
C ARG A 215 3.18 17.78 -12.50
N GLU A 216 4.19 17.42 -13.30
CA GLU A 216 4.00 16.74 -14.59
C GLU A 216 3.20 15.43 -14.47
N GLN A 217 3.44 14.63 -13.42
CA GLN A 217 2.69 13.41 -13.16
C GLN A 217 1.23 13.70 -12.80
N ALA A 218 0.96 14.81 -12.12
CA ALA A 218 -0.39 15.22 -11.74
C ALA A 218 -1.17 15.74 -12.96
N ASP A 219 -0.53 16.53 -13.82
CA ASP A 219 -1.11 17.02 -15.07
C ASP A 219 -1.37 15.86 -16.04
N GLY A 220 -0.44 14.91 -16.13
CA GLY A 220 -0.62 13.67 -16.88
C GLY A 220 -1.84 12.87 -16.39
N LEU A 221 -2.12 12.87 -15.08
CA LEU A 221 -3.30 12.22 -14.51
C LEU A 221 -4.61 12.95 -14.85
N GLN A 222 -4.58 14.28 -14.99
CA GLN A 222 -5.75 15.06 -15.40
C GLN A 222 -6.20 14.69 -16.82
N LEU A 223 -5.24 14.45 -17.71
CA LEU A 223 -5.48 14.08 -19.12
C LEU A 223 -6.05 12.67 -19.30
N VAL A 224 -5.90 11.78 -18.31
CA VAL A 224 -6.47 10.43 -18.38
C VAL A 224 -8.00 10.49 -18.30
N THR A 225 -8.67 10.26 -19.42
CA THR A 225 -10.12 10.17 -19.52
C THR A 225 -10.62 8.81 -18.99
N GLY A 226 -11.46 8.83 -17.95
CA GLY A 226 -12.05 7.60 -17.39
C GLY A 226 -12.45 7.71 -15.92
N ARG A 227 -13.11 6.66 -15.40
CA ARG A 227 -13.47 6.50 -13.98
C ARG A 227 -12.22 6.54 -13.09
N ASN A 228 -12.40 6.90 -11.81
CA ASN A 228 -11.35 7.00 -10.80
C ASN A 228 -10.44 5.76 -10.69
N GLU A 229 -10.98 4.56 -10.92
CA GLU A 229 -10.23 3.30 -10.90
C GLU A 229 -9.15 3.20 -11.98
N ARG A 230 -9.43 3.70 -13.19
CA ARG A 230 -8.46 3.70 -14.30
C ARG A 230 -7.33 4.69 -14.00
N LYS A 231 -7.66 5.83 -13.42
CA LYS A 231 -6.69 6.84 -12.94
C LYS A 231 -5.77 6.26 -11.86
N LEU A 232 -6.34 5.55 -10.89
CA LEU A 232 -5.56 4.91 -9.82
C LEU A 232 -4.65 3.79 -10.35
N THR A 233 -5.18 2.97 -11.26
CA THR A 233 -4.40 1.92 -11.94
C THR A 233 -3.26 2.51 -12.76
N TYR A 234 -3.51 3.61 -13.47
CA TYR A 234 -2.50 4.35 -14.23
C TYR A 234 -1.38 4.88 -13.32
N LEU A 235 -1.74 5.50 -12.18
CA LEU A 235 -0.77 5.99 -11.20
C LEU A 235 0.14 4.88 -10.66
N LEU A 236 -0.46 3.77 -10.25
CA LEU A 236 0.28 2.66 -9.63
C LEU A 236 1.16 1.94 -10.65
N LYS A 237 0.66 1.70 -11.88
CA LYS A 237 1.41 0.93 -12.89
C LYS A 237 2.45 1.75 -13.65
N ASN A 238 2.14 2.99 -14.03
CA ASN A 238 3.02 3.78 -14.89
C ASN A 238 4.02 4.62 -14.11
N PHE A 239 3.62 5.13 -12.95
CA PHE A 239 4.50 5.97 -12.12
C PHE A 239 5.07 5.24 -10.90
N GLY A 240 4.57 4.03 -10.58
CA GLY A 240 5.06 3.26 -9.44
C GLY A 240 4.85 3.97 -8.10
N LEU A 241 3.83 4.83 -8.02
CA LEU A 241 3.55 5.62 -6.83
C LEU A 241 3.13 4.72 -5.67
N LYS A 242 3.59 5.08 -4.47
CA LYS A 242 3.23 4.41 -3.23
C LYS A 242 2.13 5.22 -2.56
N LEU A 243 0.96 4.60 -2.40
CA LEU A 243 -0.11 5.17 -1.57
C LEU A 243 0.18 4.82 -0.11
N MET A 244 0.10 5.82 0.75
CA MET A 244 0.56 5.78 2.13
C MET A 244 -0.49 6.34 3.07
N GLY A 245 -0.49 5.91 4.32
CA GLY A 245 -1.25 6.58 5.37
C GLY A 245 -0.64 7.96 5.70
N ALA A 246 -1.36 8.72 6.51
CA ALA A 246 -0.90 10.06 6.90
C ALA A 246 0.43 10.00 7.67
N ASN A 247 0.67 8.97 8.49
CA ASN A 247 1.86 8.90 9.32
C ASN A 247 3.10 8.57 8.48
N ALA A 248 3.01 7.62 7.54
CA ALA A 248 4.11 7.34 6.62
C ALA A 248 4.44 8.55 5.74
N LEU A 249 3.43 9.29 5.27
CA LEU A 249 3.67 10.53 4.52
C LEU A 249 4.38 11.57 5.39
N VAL A 250 3.96 11.76 6.65
CA VAL A 250 4.66 12.69 7.55
C VAL A 250 6.10 12.26 7.79
N LEU A 251 6.38 10.96 7.94
CA LEU A 251 7.74 10.46 8.17
C LEU A 251 8.65 10.68 6.95
N LEU A 252 8.18 10.36 5.74
CA LEU A 252 8.97 10.42 4.51
C LEU A 252 8.98 11.82 3.87
N GLY A 253 7.86 12.53 3.97
CA GLY A 253 7.60 13.80 3.31
C GLY A 253 7.70 15.01 4.23
N ASN A 254 8.18 14.88 5.48
CA ASN A 254 8.21 15.97 6.47
C ASN A 254 8.79 17.27 5.90
N SER A 255 9.95 17.18 5.23
CA SER A 255 10.63 18.32 4.62
C SER A 255 9.75 18.98 3.55
N LEU A 256 9.14 18.17 2.67
CA LEU A 256 8.26 18.67 1.61
C LEU A 256 7.00 19.32 2.19
N ILE A 257 6.36 18.69 3.17
CA ILE A 257 5.17 19.23 3.87
C ILE A 257 5.50 20.58 4.51
N ALA A 258 6.63 20.67 5.21
CA ALA A 258 7.07 21.90 5.86
C ALA A 258 7.36 23.01 4.84
N ASN A 259 8.05 22.69 3.73
CA ASN A 259 8.36 23.66 2.68
C ASN A 259 7.09 24.23 2.05
N ILE A 260 6.16 23.35 1.62
CA ILE A 260 4.89 23.77 1.02
C ILE A 260 4.05 24.59 2.02
N ALA A 261 4.00 24.18 3.29
CA ALA A 261 3.26 24.91 4.32
C ALA A 261 3.85 26.30 4.59
N ASN A 262 5.17 26.42 4.65
CA ASN A 262 5.86 27.70 4.85
C ASN A 262 5.67 28.63 3.65
N ALA A 263 5.82 28.12 2.43
CA ALA A 263 5.61 28.84 1.19
C ALA A 263 4.18 29.44 1.11
N ARG A 264 3.18 28.66 1.48
CA ARG A 264 1.77 29.10 1.51
C ARG A 264 1.48 30.13 2.61
N ARG A 265 2.14 30.04 3.78
CA ARG A 265 2.03 31.05 4.85
C ARG A 265 2.67 32.38 4.46
N GLY A 266 3.78 32.36 3.73
CA GLY A 266 4.47 33.56 3.23
C GLY A 266 3.58 34.42 2.33
N ARG A 267 2.75 33.79 1.48
CA ARG A 267 1.81 34.46 0.56
C ARG A 267 0.67 35.21 1.27
N GLY A 268 0.29 34.78 2.48
CA GLY A 268 -0.70 35.47 3.31
C GLY A 268 -0.19 36.76 3.96
N ARG A 269 1.13 36.96 4.04
CA ARG A 269 1.74 38.20 4.56
C ARG A 269 1.97 39.24 3.48
N THR A 270 2.23 38.83 2.24
CA THR A 270 2.48 39.77 1.12
C THR A 270 1.21 40.33 0.47
N SER A 271 0.01 39.87 0.83
CA SER A 271 -1.25 40.42 0.28
C SER A 271 -1.86 41.57 1.09
N ILE A 272 -1.21 42.04 2.18
CA ILE A 272 -1.74 43.11 3.07
C ILE A 272 -1.03 44.47 2.87
N SER A 273 -0.03 44.58 2.00
CA SER A 273 0.72 45.84 1.82
C SER A 273 0.70 46.36 0.38
N PHE A 274 -0.48 46.63 -0.18
CA PHE A 274 -0.63 47.61 -1.28
C PHE A 274 -1.99 48.28 -1.15
N GLY A 275 -2.03 49.29 -0.29
CA GLY A 275 -3.21 50.11 -0.07
C GLY A 275 -2.84 51.38 0.65
N GLN A 276 -2.05 52.26 0.01
CA GLN A 276 -2.18 53.71 0.15
C GLN A 276 -1.19 54.49 -0.73
N GLN A 277 -1.66 55.68 -1.12
CA GLN A 277 -1.03 56.78 -1.88
C GLN A 277 -1.13 56.64 -3.41
N SER A 278 -1.72 57.59 -4.16
CA SER A 278 -1.96 59.01 -3.88
C SER A 278 -3.08 59.56 -4.76
N ALA A 279 -4.03 60.26 -4.13
CA ALA A 279 -4.74 61.37 -4.76
C ALA A 279 -3.93 62.63 -4.46
N LEU A 280 -3.62 63.39 -5.50
CA LEU A 280 -3.64 64.86 -5.61
C LEU A 280 -3.37 65.21 -7.08
#